data_AF-A0A2M8BYD4-F1
#
_entry.id   AF-A0A2M8BYD4-F1
#
_cell.length_a   1.000
_cell.length_b   1.000
_cell.length_c   1.000
_cell.angle_alpha   90.00
_cell.angle_beta   90.00
_cell.angle_gamma   90.00
#
_symmetry.space_group_name_H-M   'P 1'
#
loop_
_entity.id
_entity.type
_entity.pdbx_description
1 polymer ?
#
loop_
_entity_poly.entity_id
_entity_poly.type
_entity_poly.pdbx_seq_one_letter_code
_entity_poly.pdbx_strand_id
1 'polypeptide(L)'
;MKIRFVMALMLSSGLVFGACVEEESLPRGFSDVQCTSCHGTESVSVAPPLAIDKESATTDPGVGAHQSHLQGGNLRGPIQCSDCHQVPEFVDSEGHHGALPAELSFGALATANGNLAPEFDDTTYKCTNVYCHGAIIGGGSNKTPQWNVVDGSQRACGTCHGFPPPAPHLQLTYCTGCHPDTVNEDGSINLTTGYHINGVIDAPF
;
A
#
# COMPACT_ATOMS: atom_id res chain seq x y z
N MET A 1 -6.58 -70.98 -45.89
CA MET A 1 -5.17 -70.56 -46.09
C MET A 1 -4.61 -70.04 -44.75
N LYS A 2 -3.31 -69.67 -44.66
CA LYS A 2 -2.53 -69.38 -43.43
C LYS A 2 -2.35 -67.86 -43.14
N ILE A 3 -2.01 -67.35 -41.94
CA ILE A 3 -2.38 -67.70 -40.53
C ILE A 3 -1.85 -66.58 -39.58
N ARG A 4 -2.66 -66.08 -38.61
CA ARG A 4 -2.28 -65.07 -37.56
C ARG A 4 -1.75 -63.72 -38.11
N PHE A 5 -1.34 -62.68 -37.37
CA PHE A 5 -1.39 -62.28 -35.92
C PHE A 5 -2.14 -60.90 -35.85
N VAL A 6 -2.24 -60.06 -34.80
CA VAL A 6 -1.66 -59.88 -33.43
C VAL A 6 -2.79 -59.40 -32.48
N MET A 7 -2.59 -59.42 -31.14
CA MET A 7 -3.41 -58.70 -30.15
C MET A 7 -2.50 -57.87 -29.22
N ALA A 8 -2.88 -56.64 -28.90
CA ALA A 8 -2.21 -55.80 -27.89
C ALA A 8 -3.24 -54.96 -27.11
N LEU A 9 -3.02 -54.80 -25.80
CA LEU A 9 -3.96 -54.24 -24.83
C LEU A 9 -3.20 -53.32 -23.86
N MET A 10 -3.73 -52.14 -23.55
CA MET A 10 -3.40 -51.36 -22.35
C MET A 10 -4.63 -50.59 -21.85
N LEU A 11 -4.66 -50.34 -20.54
CA LEU A 11 -5.65 -49.53 -19.81
C LEU A 11 -5.12 -48.05 -19.77
N SER A 12 -5.74 -47.03 -19.16
CA SER A 12 -6.68 -46.96 -18.02
C SER A 12 -7.47 -45.64 -17.97
N SER A 13 -8.49 -45.58 -17.11
CA SER A 13 -9.39 -44.44 -16.87
C SER A 13 -8.74 -43.20 -16.25
N GLY A 14 -9.40 -42.05 -16.41
CA GLY A 14 -9.20 -40.85 -15.59
C GLY A 14 -10.42 -39.93 -15.63
N LEU A 15 -11.14 -39.81 -14.50
CA LEU A 15 -12.05 -38.68 -14.25
C LEU A 15 -11.23 -37.57 -13.57
N VAL A 16 -11.47 -36.31 -13.94
CA VAL A 16 -11.05 -35.14 -13.16
C VAL A 16 -12.26 -34.23 -13.00
N PHE A 17 -12.39 -33.63 -11.81
CA PHE A 17 -13.49 -32.72 -11.47
C PHE A 17 -13.34 -31.39 -12.22
N GLY A 18 -14.47 -30.74 -12.51
CA GLY A 18 -14.45 -29.32 -12.89
C GLY A 18 -14.04 -28.47 -11.68
N ALA A 19 -12.94 -27.74 -11.81
CA ALA A 19 -12.63 -26.62 -10.93
C ALA A 19 -13.42 -25.38 -11.37
N CYS A 20 -13.71 -24.47 -10.43
CA CYS A 20 -14.43 -23.23 -10.72
C CYS A 20 -13.47 -22.17 -11.29
N VAL A 21 -13.88 -21.54 -12.40
CA VAL A 21 -13.41 -20.26 -12.95
C VAL A 21 -11.98 -19.81 -12.60
N GLU A 22 -11.07 -19.99 -13.56
CA GLU A 22 -9.90 -19.12 -13.70
C GLU A 22 -10.37 -17.71 -14.10
N GLU A 23 -9.67 -16.65 -13.68
CA GLU A 23 -10.04 -15.26 -14.03
C GLU A 23 -9.67 -14.93 -15.49
N GLU A 24 -10.62 -15.13 -16.41
CA GLU A 24 -10.48 -14.65 -17.79
C GLU A 24 -10.67 -13.12 -17.91
N SER A 25 -9.59 -12.35 -17.77
CA SER A 25 -9.32 -11.21 -18.68
C SER A 25 -7.94 -10.59 -18.49
N LEU A 26 -7.13 -10.55 -19.56
CA LEU A 26 -6.38 -9.35 -20.02
C LEU A 26 -5.93 -9.51 -21.50
N PRO A 27 -6.74 -9.06 -22.48
CA PRO A 27 -6.21 -8.73 -23.81
C PRO A 27 -6.76 -7.39 -24.37
N ARG A 28 -6.03 -6.65 -25.21
CA ARG A 28 -5.19 -7.14 -26.31
C ARG A 28 -3.92 -6.30 -26.55
N GLY A 29 -2.79 -6.98 -26.65
CA GLY A 29 -1.57 -6.43 -27.25
C GLY A 29 -0.41 -7.40 -27.11
N PHE A 30 -0.20 -7.87 -25.88
CA PHE A 30 0.80 -8.87 -25.50
C PHE A 30 0.14 -9.89 -24.57
N SER A 31 0.25 -11.18 -24.89
CA SER A 31 -0.39 -12.28 -24.14
C SER A 31 0.32 -12.62 -22.82
N ASP A 32 1.51 -12.07 -22.60
CA ASP A 32 2.48 -12.58 -21.62
C ASP A 32 3.09 -11.45 -20.74
N VAL A 33 2.54 -10.22 -20.80
CA VAL A 33 3.01 -9.09 -20.00
C VAL A 33 2.15 -8.94 -18.75
N GLN A 34 2.79 -9.05 -17.59
CA GLN A 34 2.19 -8.81 -16.28
C GLN A 34 2.69 -7.46 -15.73
N CYS A 35 2.02 -6.91 -14.71
CA CYS A 35 2.48 -5.73 -13.99
C CYS A 35 3.96 -5.87 -13.50
N THR A 36 4.29 -7.05 -12.96
CA THR A 36 5.65 -7.42 -12.54
C THR A 36 6.68 -7.62 -13.66
N SER A 37 6.27 -7.55 -14.94
CA SER A 37 7.22 -7.48 -16.06
C SER A 37 7.92 -6.11 -16.12
N CYS A 38 7.32 -5.07 -15.54
CA CYS A 38 7.86 -3.71 -15.51
C CYS A 38 8.14 -3.19 -14.09
N HIS A 39 7.18 -3.24 -13.16
CA HIS A 39 7.31 -2.64 -11.82
C HIS A 39 7.16 -3.67 -10.68
N GLY A 40 7.90 -3.48 -9.59
CA GLY A 40 7.90 -4.42 -8.46
C GLY A 40 8.72 -5.67 -8.71
N THR A 41 8.26 -6.84 -8.26
CA THR A 41 9.01 -8.10 -8.35
C THR A 41 8.08 -9.28 -8.55
N GLU A 42 8.33 -10.05 -9.61
CA GLU A 42 7.59 -11.27 -9.99
C GLU A 42 7.44 -12.24 -8.82
N SER A 43 6.24 -12.79 -8.65
CA SER A 43 5.86 -13.68 -7.54
C SER A 43 6.02 -13.09 -6.12
N VAL A 44 6.30 -11.79 -5.97
CA VAL A 44 6.48 -11.13 -4.66
C VAL A 44 5.50 -9.97 -4.47
N SER A 45 5.52 -8.96 -5.36
CA SER A 45 4.60 -7.81 -5.28
C SER A 45 4.65 -6.97 -6.57
N VAL A 46 3.49 -6.49 -7.03
CA VAL A 46 3.42 -5.48 -8.12
C VAL A 46 3.93 -4.10 -7.68
N ALA A 47 3.94 -3.82 -6.37
CA ALA A 47 4.33 -2.52 -5.85
C ALA A 47 5.86 -2.46 -5.64
N PRO A 48 6.56 -1.39 -6.09
CA PRO A 48 8.02 -1.31 -6.03
C PRO A 48 8.65 -1.61 -4.67
N PRO A 49 9.60 -2.56 -4.65
CA PRO A 49 10.97 -2.29 -4.25
C PRO A 49 11.88 -2.05 -5.45
N LEU A 50 11.44 -2.42 -6.66
CA LEU A 50 12.10 -2.10 -7.93
C LEU A 50 11.29 -1.08 -8.72
N ALA A 51 11.96 -0.02 -9.20
CA ALA A 51 11.42 0.93 -10.16
C ALA A 51 11.27 0.30 -11.57
N ILE A 52 10.67 1.04 -12.52
CA ILE A 52 10.33 0.51 -13.86
C ILE A 52 11.54 0.16 -14.74
N ASP A 53 12.71 0.73 -14.44
CA ASP A 53 14.00 0.44 -15.06
C ASP A 53 14.79 -0.66 -14.31
N LYS A 54 14.20 -1.18 -13.21
CA LYS A 54 14.72 -2.16 -12.26
C LYS A 54 15.76 -1.62 -11.28
N GLU A 55 15.85 -0.30 -11.11
CA GLU A 55 16.61 0.27 -9.98
C GLU A 55 16.01 -0.17 -8.63
N SER A 56 16.91 -0.37 -7.67
CA SER A 56 16.60 -0.89 -6.32
C SER A 56 17.20 -0.07 -5.19
N ALA A 57 17.98 0.96 -5.54
CA ALA A 57 18.57 1.86 -4.57
C ALA A 57 17.53 2.89 -4.11
N THR A 58 17.52 3.19 -2.81
CA THR A 58 16.72 4.28 -2.22
C THR A 58 17.18 5.69 -2.65
N THR A 59 18.07 5.78 -3.64
CA THR A 59 18.46 7.01 -4.35
C THR A 59 17.74 7.18 -5.70
N ASP A 60 16.77 6.32 -6.00
CA ASP A 60 15.82 6.46 -7.10
C ASP A 60 14.41 6.82 -6.57
N PRO A 61 13.68 7.78 -7.17
CA PRO A 61 12.36 8.22 -6.66
C PRO A 61 11.25 7.17 -6.78
N GLY A 62 11.37 6.18 -7.66
CA GLY A 62 10.46 5.04 -7.74
C GLY A 62 10.63 4.03 -6.59
N VAL A 63 11.78 4.06 -5.90
CA VAL A 63 12.11 3.15 -4.79
C VAL A 63 11.81 3.82 -3.44
N GLY A 64 10.88 3.26 -2.67
CA GLY A 64 10.51 3.81 -1.38
C GLY A 64 9.38 3.09 -0.65
N ALA A 65 8.64 3.84 0.16
CA ALA A 65 7.77 3.32 1.21
C ALA A 65 6.45 2.69 0.74
N HIS A 66 6.31 2.30 -0.54
CA HIS A 66 5.14 1.58 -1.08
C HIS A 66 4.67 0.44 -0.15
N GLN A 67 5.58 -0.48 0.16
CA GLN A 67 5.28 -1.65 1.01
C GLN A 67 4.86 -1.26 2.44
N SER A 68 5.37 -0.14 2.98
CA SER A 68 4.99 0.36 4.32
C SER A 68 3.58 0.96 4.36
N HIS A 69 3.04 1.41 3.22
CA HIS A 69 1.67 1.92 3.12
C HIS A 69 0.69 0.80 2.75
N LEU A 70 1.03 -0.02 1.76
CA LEU A 70 0.15 -1.06 1.21
C LEU A 70 -0.05 -2.26 2.15
N GLN A 71 0.98 -2.66 2.92
CA GLN A 71 0.83 -3.75 3.91
C GLN A 71 0.16 -3.27 5.22
N GLY A 72 0.18 -1.96 5.49
CA GLY A 72 -0.19 -1.40 6.80
C GLY A 72 0.74 -1.86 7.93
N GLY A 73 0.19 -1.95 9.15
CA GLY A 73 0.89 -2.50 10.31
C GLY A 73 0.31 -1.98 11.63
N ASN A 74 1.14 -1.93 12.67
CA ASN A 74 0.74 -1.61 14.06
C ASN A 74 0.18 -0.18 14.29
N LEU A 75 0.00 0.63 13.24
CA LEU A 75 -0.55 1.99 13.30
C LEU A 75 -1.88 2.14 12.52
N ARG A 76 -2.02 1.54 11.34
CA ARG A 76 -3.30 1.42 10.60
C ARG A 76 -3.22 0.23 9.63
N GLY A 77 -4.37 -0.21 9.12
CA GLY A 77 -4.44 -1.23 8.07
C GLY A 77 -3.93 -0.75 6.69
N PRO A 78 -4.03 -1.59 5.65
CA PRO A 78 -3.63 -1.26 4.27
C PRO A 78 -4.14 0.10 3.75
N ILE A 79 -3.32 0.70 2.90
CA ILE A 79 -3.70 1.75 1.94
C ILE A 79 -3.84 1.08 0.58
N GLN A 80 -4.75 1.54 -0.28
CA GLN A 80 -4.92 1.01 -1.64
C GLN A 80 -4.01 1.77 -2.61
N CYS A 81 -3.57 1.13 -3.69
CA CYS A 81 -2.75 1.81 -4.71
C CYS A 81 -3.47 3.04 -5.30
N SER A 82 -4.79 2.93 -5.45
CA SER A 82 -5.70 4.01 -5.90
C SER A 82 -5.85 5.19 -4.92
N ASP A 83 -5.35 5.09 -3.69
CA ASP A 83 -5.27 6.23 -2.75
C ASP A 83 -4.08 7.17 -3.06
N CYS A 84 -3.16 6.77 -3.95
CA CYS A 84 -1.95 7.53 -4.30
C CYS A 84 -1.85 7.87 -5.80
N HIS A 85 -2.19 6.95 -6.70
CA HIS A 85 -2.11 7.13 -8.16
C HIS A 85 -3.18 6.32 -8.89
N GLN A 86 -3.42 6.60 -10.17
CA GLN A 86 -4.30 5.75 -10.97
C GLN A 86 -3.70 4.36 -11.15
N VAL A 87 -4.53 3.31 -11.03
CA VAL A 87 -4.14 1.93 -11.30
C VAL A 87 -4.73 1.55 -12.66
N PRO A 88 -3.91 1.30 -13.69
CA PRO A 88 -4.39 0.95 -15.01
C PRO A 88 -4.92 -0.49 -15.04
N GLU A 89 -6.01 -0.71 -15.78
CA GLU A 89 -6.61 -2.04 -15.98
C GLU A 89 -5.83 -2.85 -17.04
N PHE A 90 -5.34 -2.17 -18.07
CA PHE A 90 -4.58 -2.77 -19.17
C PHE A 90 -3.20 -2.12 -19.35
N VAL A 91 -2.24 -2.86 -19.92
CA VAL A 91 -0.90 -2.35 -20.19
C VAL A 91 -0.94 -1.11 -21.10
N ASP A 92 -1.87 -1.03 -22.05
CA ASP A 92 -2.05 0.07 -23.01
C ASP A 92 -3.06 1.16 -22.55
N SER A 93 -3.41 1.20 -21.26
CA SER A 93 -4.29 2.24 -20.69
C SER A 93 -3.70 3.65 -20.86
N GLU A 94 -4.54 4.62 -21.21
CA GLU A 94 -4.15 6.04 -21.27
C GLU A 94 -3.57 6.49 -19.91
N GLY A 95 -2.39 7.12 -19.94
CA GLY A 95 -1.64 7.54 -18.75
C GLY A 95 -0.69 6.50 -18.15
N HIS A 96 -0.79 5.20 -18.45
CA HIS A 96 0.07 4.18 -17.82
C HIS A 96 1.55 4.32 -18.20
N HIS A 97 1.84 4.63 -19.46
CA HIS A 97 3.19 4.89 -19.96
C HIS A 97 3.26 6.32 -20.51
N GLY A 98 3.00 7.26 -19.60
CA GLY A 98 3.11 8.72 -19.79
C GLY A 98 4.55 9.23 -19.70
N ALA A 99 4.71 10.44 -19.18
CA ALA A 99 6.02 11.01 -18.87
C ALA A 99 6.56 10.46 -17.54
N LEU A 100 7.82 10.80 -17.20
CA LEU A 100 8.36 10.60 -15.87
C LEU A 100 8.58 11.97 -15.19
N PRO A 101 8.35 12.09 -13.86
CA PRO A 101 7.82 11.06 -12.96
C PRO A 101 6.33 10.77 -13.22
N ALA A 102 5.86 9.60 -12.75
CA ALA A 102 4.47 9.17 -12.93
C ALA A 102 3.47 10.07 -12.18
N GLU A 103 2.31 10.32 -12.79
CA GLU A 103 1.30 11.23 -12.27
C GLU A 103 0.58 10.67 -11.02
N LEU A 104 0.70 11.38 -9.89
CA LEU A 104 0.00 11.04 -8.65
C LEU A 104 -1.40 11.67 -8.58
N SER A 105 -2.34 10.92 -8.00
CA SER A 105 -3.74 11.30 -7.83
C SER A 105 -4.20 10.87 -6.44
N PHE A 106 -3.94 11.71 -5.44
CA PHE A 106 -4.14 11.36 -4.04
C PHE A 106 -5.62 11.28 -3.64
N GLY A 107 -5.99 10.21 -2.92
CA GLY A 107 -7.34 9.90 -2.47
C GLY A 107 -7.81 10.72 -1.25
N ALA A 108 -9.08 10.55 -0.89
CA ALA A 108 -9.75 11.36 0.12
C ALA A 108 -9.11 11.33 1.53
N LEU A 109 -8.42 10.25 1.90
CA LEU A 109 -7.68 10.18 3.17
C LEU A 109 -6.46 11.10 3.19
N ALA A 110 -5.79 11.30 2.05
CA ALA A 110 -4.62 12.16 1.95
C ALA A 110 -5.00 13.65 2.06
N THR A 111 -6.18 14.03 1.56
CA THR A 111 -6.72 15.40 1.58
C THR A 111 -7.54 15.72 2.85
N ALA A 112 -7.73 14.73 3.73
CA ALA A 112 -8.65 14.79 4.87
C ALA A 112 -8.34 15.90 5.89
N ASN A 113 -9.38 16.28 6.66
CA ASN A 113 -9.32 17.27 7.74
C ASN A 113 -8.79 18.67 7.31
N GLY A 114 -8.98 19.05 6.04
CA GLY A 114 -8.63 20.39 5.56
C GLY A 114 -8.82 20.69 4.07
N ASN A 115 -9.20 19.70 3.23
CA ASN A 115 -9.11 19.79 1.77
C ASN A 115 -7.68 20.19 1.35
N LEU A 116 -6.70 19.47 1.89
CA LEU A 116 -5.29 19.70 1.61
C LEU A 116 -4.98 19.40 0.12
N ALA A 117 -3.82 19.87 -0.35
CA ALA A 117 -3.32 19.61 -1.70
C ALA A 117 -2.02 18.77 -1.66
N PRO A 118 -2.11 17.44 -1.42
CA PRO A 118 -1.00 16.49 -1.46
C PRO A 118 -0.10 16.65 -2.69
N GLU A 119 1.21 16.66 -2.45
CA GLU A 119 2.25 16.78 -3.48
C GLU A 119 3.44 15.88 -3.10
N PHE A 120 4.06 15.21 -4.08
CA PHE A 120 5.31 14.48 -3.90
C PHE A 120 6.46 15.22 -4.59
N ASP A 121 7.49 15.53 -3.83
CA ASP A 121 8.75 16.09 -4.30
C ASP A 121 9.76 14.95 -4.51
N ASP A 122 10.05 14.63 -5.78
CA ASP A 122 10.99 13.58 -6.21
C ASP A 122 12.46 13.89 -5.90
N THR A 123 12.76 15.17 -5.66
CA THR A 123 14.10 15.70 -5.43
C THR A 123 14.44 15.73 -3.95
N THR A 124 13.46 15.97 -3.06
CA THR A 124 13.63 15.88 -1.60
C THR A 124 12.96 14.66 -0.95
N TYR A 125 12.39 13.76 -1.75
CA TYR A 125 11.78 12.48 -1.37
C TYR A 125 10.68 12.62 -0.32
N LYS A 126 9.76 13.57 -0.51
CA LYS A 126 8.73 13.90 0.50
C LYS A 126 7.35 14.07 -0.10
N CYS A 127 6.38 13.42 0.54
CA CYS A 127 5.00 13.86 0.46
C CYS A 127 4.82 15.07 1.38
N THR A 128 4.23 16.15 0.85
CA THR A 128 3.84 17.34 1.60
C THR A 128 2.33 17.57 1.47
N ASN A 129 1.77 18.41 2.35
CA ASN A 129 0.33 18.74 2.36
C ASN A 129 -0.59 17.49 2.41
N VAL A 130 -0.14 16.40 3.02
CA VAL A 130 -0.95 15.20 3.31
C VAL A 130 -1.41 15.24 4.76
N TYR A 131 -2.62 14.74 5.04
CA TYR A 131 -3.20 14.56 6.38
C TYR A 131 -2.19 13.98 7.39
N CYS A 132 -1.40 12.99 6.98
CA CYS A 132 -0.34 12.37 7.78
C CYS A 132 1.04 13.07 7.67
N HIS A 133 1.34 13.71 6.53
CA HIS A 133 2.70 14.11 6.11
C HIS A 133 2.66 15.53 5.48
N GLY A 134 3.02 16.55 6.26
CA GLY A 134 2.69 17.96 5.97
C GLY A 134 1.94 18.65 7.12
N ALA A 135 1.35 17.83 8.01
CA ALA A 135 0.82 18.16 9.33
C ALA A 135 -0.55 18.84 9.43
N ILE A 136 -1.30 18.39 10.45
CA ILE A 136 -2.43 19.11 11.07
C ILE A 136 -2.36 18.96 12.61
N ILE A 137 -1.89 17.80 13.10
CA ILE A 137 -1.88 17.45 14.53
C ILE A 137 -0.62 17.97 15.26
N GLY A 138 -0.77 18.40 16.52
CA GLY A 138 0.30 18.95 17.36
C GLY A 138 1.29 17.92 17.93
N GLY A 139 2.45 18.40 18.41
CA GLY A 139 3.39 17.63 19.25
C GLY A 139 4.33 16.61 18.59
N GLY A 140 4.10 16.21 17.34
CA GLY A 140 4.95 15.22 16.66
C GLY A 140 6.36 15.73 16.31
N SER A 141 7.38 14.85 16.45
CA SER A 141 8.79 15.15 16.20
C SER A 141 9.26 15.01 14.74
N ASN A 142 8.55 14.23 13.91
CA ASN A 142 8.82 14.10 12.47
C ASN A 142 7.49 14.00 11.71
N LYS A 143 7.07 15.13 11.11
CA LYS A 143 5.81 15.27 10.39
C LYS A 143 5.96 15.31 8.86
N THR A 144 7.19 15.16 8.38
CA THR A 144 7.55 15.16 6.95
C THR A 144 8.56 14.01 6.72
N PRO A 145 8.12 12.76 6.89
CA PRO A 145 8.93 11.58 6.64
C PRO A 145 9.47 11.56 5.20
N GLN A 146 10.58 10.86 5.01
CA GLN A 146 11.24 10.69 3.72
C GLN A 146 10.81 9.36 3.10
N TRP A 147 10.26 9.43 1.89
CA TRP A 147 9.69 8.31 1.14
C TRP A 147 10.65 7.13 0.96
N ASN A 148 11.95 7.42 0.81
CA ASN A 148 13.01 6.44 0.59
C ASN A 148 13.64 5.90 1.89
N VAL A 149 13.25 6.37 3.07
CA VAL A 149 13.77 5.87 4.36
C VAL A 149 12.88 4.74 4.88
N VAL A 150 13.15 3.53 4.37
CA VAL A 150 12.35 2.32 4.60
C VAL A 150 12.84 1.45 5.77
N ASP A 151 13.70 1.97 6.64
CA ASP A 151 14.27 1.27 7.81
C ASP A 151 13.30 1.11 9.00
N GLY A 152 12.12 1.74 8.93
CA GLY A 152 11.11 1.75 9.99
C GLY A 152 11.36 2.76 11.11
N SER A 153 12.43 3.57 11.05
CA SER A 153 12.74 4.59 12.07
C SER A 153 11.67 5.67 12.23
N GLN A 154 10.90 5.95 11.16
CA GLN A 154 10.02 7.11 11.07
C GLN A 154 8.60 6.86 11.63
N ARG A 155 8.26 5.61 11.98
CA ARG A 155 6.92 5.18 12.45
C ARG A 155 6.83 4.90 13.96
N ALA A 156 7.72 5.47 14.77
CA ALA A 156 7.63 5.36 16.24
C ALA A 156 6.53 6.26 16.83
N CYS A 157 5.93 5.86 17.95
CA CYS A 157 5.00 6.73 18.67
C CYS A 157 5.68 8.05 19.04
N GLY A 158 5.03 9.18 18.76
CA GLY A 158 5.61 10.52 18.94
C GLY A 158 6.19 11.16 17.67
N THR A 159 6.32 10.46 16.53
CA THR A 159 6.78 11.08 15.28
C THR A 159 5.70 11.96 14.64
N CYS A 160 4.53 11.40 14.33
CA CYS A 160 3.44 12.11 13.65
C CYS A 160 2.76 13.18 14.54
N HIS A 161 2.45 12.82 15.79
CA HIS A 161 1.80 13.68 16.78
C HIS A 161 2.35 13.41 18.19
N GLY A 162 2.05 14.29 19.14
CA GLY A 162 2.41 14.07 20.55
C GLY A 162 1.71 12.84 21.13
N PHE A 163 2.43 12.07 21.95
CA PHE A 163 1.91 10.90 22.65
C PHE A 163 2.30 10.96 24.14
N PRO A 164 1.41 11.40 25.05
CA PRO A 164 0.08 11.96 24.78
C PRO A 164 0.13 13.30 24.02
N PRO A 165 -0.99 13.77 23.43
CA PRO A 165 -1.05 15.07 22.77
C PRO A 165 -0.65 16.23 23.70
N PRO A 166 -0.21 17.39 23.16
CA PRO A 166 0.11 18.56 23.97
C PRO A 166 -1.08 19.08 24.81
N ALA A 167 -0.78 19.89 25.82
CA ALA A 167 -1.78 20.63 26.59
C ALA A 167 -2.75 21.41 25.65
N PRO A 168 -4.07 21.45 25.92
CA PRO A 168 -4.72 21.12 27.19
C PRO A 168 -5.01 19.62 27.45
N HIS A 169 -4.59 18.70 26.58
CA HIS A 169 -4.79 17.26 26.81
C HIS A 169 -4.14 16.80 28.12
N LEU A 170 -4.80 15.86 28.82
CA LEU A 170 -4.29 15.26 30.05
C LEU A 170 -2.98 14.49 29.76
N GLN A 171 -1.93 14.77 30.54
CA GLN A 171 -0.62 14.13 30.38
C GLN A 171 -0.58 12.80 31.15
N LEU A 172 -1.35 11.82 30.67
CA LEU A 172 -1.55 10.51 31.30
C LEU A 172 -1.10 9.38 30.36
N THR A 173 -0.80 8.21 30.94
CA THR A 173 -0.50 6.96 30.21
C THR A 173 -1.72 6.05 30.02
N TYR A 174 -2.79 6.27 30.77
CA TYR A 174 -4.05 5.51 30.66
C TYR A 174 -4.94 6.09 29.55
N CYS A 175 -4.57 5.81 28.30
CA CYS A 175 -5.26 6.34 27.12
C CYS A 175 -6.69 5.79 26.94
N THR A 176 -6.92 4.52 27.30
CA THR A 176 -8.18 3.81 27.02
C THR A 176 -9.37 4.30 27.84
N GLY A 177 -9.14 5.00 28.95
CA GLY A 177 -10.20 5.66 29.72
C GLY A 177 -10.91 6.78 28.95
N CYS A 178 -10.32 7.30 27.88
CA CYS A 178 -10.91 8.32 27.00
C CYS A 178 -10.98 7.88 25.53
N HIS A 179 -10.09 7.00 25.07
CA HIS A 179 -10.01 6.53 23.68
C HIS A 179 -10.08 4.99 23.56
N PRO A 180 -11.12 4.32 24.10
CA PRO A 180 -11.21 2.84 24.13
C PRO A 180 -11.32 2.22 22.73
N ASP A 181 -11.91 2.95 21.78
CA ASP A 181 -12.06 2.50 20.40
C ASP A 181 -10.77 2.67 19.58
N THR A 182 -9.80 3.47 20.04
CA THR A 182 -8.61 3.86 19.25
C THR A 182 -7.32 3.25 19.82
N VAL A 183 -7.27 2.96 21.13
CA VAL A 183 -6.08 2.47 21.84
C VAL A 183 -6.48 1.30 22.77
N ASN A 184 -5.60 0.30 22.90
CA ASN A 184 -5.75 -0.86 23.79
C ASN A 184 -5.09 -0.60 25.16
N GLU A 185 -5.39 -1.42 26.18
CA GLU A 185 -4.90 -1.19 27.56
C GLU A 185 -3.37 -1.23 27.72
N ASP A 186 -2.65 -1.87 26.79
CA ASP A 186 -1.19 -1.90 26.73
C ASP A 186 -0.57 -0.69 26.02
N GLY A 187 -1.40 0.23 25.51
CA GLY A 187 -0.99 1.41 24.74
C GLY A 187 -0.79 1.16 23.24
N SER A 188 -1.06 -0.05 22.74
CA SER A 188 -1.08 -0.34 21.30
C SER A 188 -2.34 0.20 20.61
N ILE A 189 -2.31 0.37 19.29
CA ILE A 189 -3.47 0.85 18.53
C ILE A 189 -4.54 -0.25 18.38
N ASN A 190 -5.80 0.10 18.60
CA ASN A 190 -6.92 -0.78 18.28
C ASN A 190 -7.17 -0.77 16.76
N LEU A 191 -6.49 -1.67 16.04
CA LEU A 191 -6.62 -1.79 14.58
C LEU A 191 -8.00 -2.29 14.12
N THR A 192 -8.85 -2.82 15.02
CA THR A 192 -10.13 -3.43 14.63
C THR A 192 -11.24 -2.43 14.32
N THR A 193 -11.17 -1.22 14.89
CA THR A 193 -12.09 -0.10 14.59
C THR A 193 -11.64 0.71 13.39
N GLY A 194 -10.34 0.69 13.09
CA GLY A 194 -9.72 1.50 12.03
C GLY A 194 -9.67 3.01 12.33
N TYR A 195 -9.96 3.45 13.56
CA TYR A 195 -10.08 4.88 13.88
C TYR A 195 -8.74 5.63 13.88
N HIS A 196 -7.65 4.97 14.31
CA HIS A 196 -6.33 5.60 14.23
C HIS A 196 -5.90 5.77 12.76
N ILE A 197 -5.72 7.03 12.33
CA ILE A 197 -5.42 7.43 10.95
C ILE A 197 -6.59 7.11 9.98
N ASN A 198 -7.77 7.63 10.32
CA ASN A 198 -9.01 7.57 9.54
C ASN A 198 -9.39 8.89 8.82
N GLY A 199 -8.67 10.00 9.04
CA GLY A 199 -9.00 11.32 8.50
C GLY A 199 -9.81 12.22 9.44
N VAL A 200 -10.16 11.73 10.63
CA VAL A 200 -10.94 12.41 11.69
C VAL A 200 -10.02 12.62 12.91
N ILE A 201 -10.46 13.42 13.89
CA ILE A 201 -9.85 13.52 15.22
C ILE A 201 -10.86 13.02 16.25
N ASP A 202 -10.49 11.99 16.99
CA ASP A 202 -11.30 11.38 18.06
C ASP A 202 -11.33 12.28 19.31
N ALA A 203 -11.97 13.45 19.20
CA ALA A 203 -12.22 14.36 20.30
C ALA A 203 -13.65 14.13 20.85
N PRO A 204 -13.83 13.37 21.95
CA PRO A 204 -15.10 13.38 22.69
C PRO A 204 -15.39 14.80 23.22
N PHE A 205 -16.67 15.15 23.21
CA PHE A 205 -17.21 16.49 23.51
C PHE A 205 -17.10 16.89 24.98
#